data_AF-A0A0W0VB15-F1
#
_entry.id   AF-A0A0W0VB15-F1
#
_cell.length_a   1.000
_cell.length_b   1.000
_cell.length_c   1.000
_cell.angle_alpha   90.00
_cell.angle_beta   90.00
_cell.angle_gamma   90.00
#
_symmetry.space_group_name_H-M   'P 1'
#
loop_
_entity.id
_entity.type
_entity.pdbx_description
1 polymer ?
#
loop_
_entity_poly.entity_id
_entity_poly.type
_entity_poly.pdbx_seq_one_letter_code
_entity_poly.pdbx_strand_id
1 'polypeptide(L)'
;MKVAEKLDTACSVFFFMGFLTSQLQHSPHPFISALANLASLFFNSIAYGLWLAAAQLYPDYPRKKDHWYGFAEIKKQHLVAAAIGALAIVVCIAGIVIPPFLVLGSWLFFTSNLFWCIAEYHKQKNPPGNDLNFSVAKQEAYVRYAILNTLITLIPAVTATIALFFPPAALLAFVASVTLGICLGSVSIYCWFEYNCLPESKSQKGSYAKSMRNLGALQPSIDKDPVPEASNSERYLNRWQPLPPSPELAETQDSPLSRFKQNF
;
A
#
# COMPACT_ATOMS: atom_id res chain seq x y z
N MET A 1 13.80 4.86 14.21
CA MET A 1 12.65 3.93 14.20
C MET A 1 11.68 4.19 15.36
N LYS A 2 12.06 4.03 16.64
CA LYS A 2 11.13 4.21 17.78
C LYS A 2 10.39 5.56 17.83
N VAL A 3 11.00 6.65 17.39
CA VAL A 3 10.37 7.98 17.36
C VAL A 3 9.33 8.08 16.24
N ALA A 4 9.65 7.60 15.03
CA ALA A 4 8.71 7.57 13.91
C ALA A 4 7.48 6.71 14.22
N GLU A 5 7.69 5.55 14.86
CA GLU A 5 6.61 4.64 15.27
C GLU A 5 5.68 5.27 16.34
N LYS A 6 6.24 6.03 17.29
CA LYS A 6 5.46 6.80 18.26
C LYS A 6 4.67 7.92 17.58
N LEU A 7 5.26 8.60 16.60
CA LEU A 7 4.58 9.63 15.82
C LEU A 7 3.45 9.03 14.97
N ASP A 8 3.67 7.87 14.34
CA ASP A 8 2.64 7.15 13.58
C ASP A 8 1.47 6.71 14.45
N THR A 9 1.77 6.23 15.66
CA THR A 9 0.72 5.85 16.62
C THR A 9 -0.07 7.09 17.04
N ALA A 10 0.61 8.20 17.35
CA ALA A 10 -0.05 9.45 17.71
C ALA A 10 -0.88 10.00 16.55
N CYS A 11 -0.37 10.02 15.32
CA CYS A 11 -1.11 10.53 14.17
C CYS A 11 -2.35 9.67 13.90
N SER A 12 -2.24 8.34 14.03
CA SER A 12 -3.36 7.41 13.91
C SER A 12 -4.47 7.70 14.94
N VAL A 13 -4.11 7.99 16.19
CA VAL A 13 -5.08 8.40 17.23
C VAL A 13 -5.73 9.75 16.91
N PHE A 14 -4.96 10.73 16.43
CA PHE A 14 -5.52 12.02 16.04
C PHE A 14 -6.43 11.93 14.81
N PHE A 15 -6.10 11.09 13.82
CA PHE A 15 -6.99 10.79 12.70
C PHE A 15 -8.29 10.14 13.19
N PHE A 16 -8.20 9.20 14.13
CA PHE A 16 -9.36 8.57 14.73
C PHE A 16 -10.24 9.57 15.50
N MET A 17 -9.65 10.46 16.29
CA MET A 17 -10.39 11.52 16.99
C MET A 17 -11.02 12.52 16.02
N GLY A 18 -10.30 12.88 14.95
CA GLY A 18 -10.84 13.70 13.86
C GLY A 18 -12.02 13.02 13.17
N PHE A 19 -11.96 11.71 12.96
CA PHE A 19 -13.05 10.92 12.43
C PHE A 19 -14.25 10.88 13.38
N LEU A 20 -14.06 10.56 14.66
CA LEU A 20 -15.16 10.52 15.64
C LEU A 20 -15.86 11.88 15.78
N THR A 21 -15.07 12.95 15.83
CA THR A 21 -15.62 14.32 15.87
C THR A 21 -16.34 14.69 14.59
N SER A 22 -15.92 14.19 13.42
CA SER A 22 -16.67 14.39 12.18
C SER A 22 -18.05 13.73 12.24
N GLN A 23 -18.23 12.61 12.92
CA GLN A 23 -19.56 11.98 13.03
C GLN A 23 -20.55 12.84 13.84
N LEU A 24 -20.06 13.60 14.82
CA LEU A 24 -20.86 14.54 15.61
C LEU A 24 -21.40 15.70 14.77
N GLN A 25 -20.84 15.94 13.58
CA GLN A 25 -21.33 16.98 12.66
C GLN A 25 -22.74 16.69 12.14
N HIS A 26 -23.19 15.44 12.20
CA HIS A 26 -24.53 15.02 11.76
C HIS A 26 -25.62 15.28 12.83
N SER A 27 -25.25 15.92 13.94
CA SER A 27 -26.20 16.38 14.96
C SER A 27 -27.21 17.37 14.37
N PRO A 28 -28.51 17.30 14.77
CA PRO A 28 -29.54 18.24 14.32
C PRO A 28 -29.31 19.68 14.79
N HIS A 29 -28.38 19.90 15.73
CA HIS A 29 -28.06 21.24 16.23
C HIS A 29 -26.92 21.89 15.42
N PRO A 30 -27.18 23.01 14.71
CA PRO A 30 -26.20 23.62 13.80
C PRO A 30 -24.95 24.12 14.53
N PHE A 31 -25.09 24.58 15.77
CA PHE A 31 -23.94 25.00 16.60
C PHE A 31 -23.01 23.83 16.95
N ILE A 32 -23.59 22.68 17.33
CA ILE A 32 -22.83 21.45 17.60
C ILE A 32 -22.17 20.96 16.32
N SER A 33 -22.88 21.01 15.19
CA SER A 33 -22.36 20.62 13.89
C SER A 33 -21.16 21.48 13.46
N ALA A 34 -21.25 22.80 13.63
CA ALA A 34 -20.16 23.72 13.32
C ALA A 34 -18.93 23.50 14.23
N LEU A 35 -19.14 23.33 15.54
CA LEU A 35 -18.05 23.02 16.47
C LEU A 35 -17.41 21.65 16.19
N ALA A 36 -18.20 20.65 15.86
CA ALA A 36 -17.73 19.32 15.49
C ALA A 36 -16.89 19.35 14.21
N ASN A 37 -17.31 20.11 13.20
CA ASN A 37 -16.54 20.36 11.98
C ASN A 37 -15.18 21.02 12.29
N LEU A 38 -15.19 22.07 13.12
CA LEU A 38 -13.96 22.78 13.47
C LEU A 38 -13.01 21.90 14.31
N ALA A 39 -13.55 21.14 15.26
CA ALA A 39 -12.80 20.17 16.05
C ALA A 39 -12.20 19.07 15.17
N SER A 40 -12.98 18.54 14.22
CA SER A 40 -12.49 17.54 13.26
C SER A 40 -11.35 18.09 12.40
N LEU A 41 -11.49 19.30 11.87
CA LEU A 41 -10.41 19.97 11.13
C LEU A 41 -9.17 20.19 12.00
N PHE A 42 -9.34 20.58 13.26
CA PHE A 42 -8.23 20.76 14.21
C PHE A 42 -7.48 19.45 14.45
N PHE A 43 -8.19 18.35 14.76
CA PHE A 43 -7.57 17.05 14.98
C PHE A 43 -6.89 16.52 13.72
N ASN A 44 -7.52 16.66 12.55
CA ASN A 44 -6.91 16.31 11.28
C ASN A 44 -5.66 17.15 11.01
N SER A 45 -5.65 18.45 11.37
CA SER A 45 -4.47 19.31 11.23
C SER A 45 -3.29 18.81 12.04
N ILE A 46 -3.52 18.43 13.30
CA ILE A 46 -2.50 17.82 14.15
C ILE A 46 -2.04 16.48 13.55
N ALA A 47 -2.98 15.64 13.09
CA ALA A 47 -2.67 14.33 12.52
C ALA A 47 -1.79 14.44 11.27
N TYR A 48 -2.15 15.31 10.32
CA TYR A 48 -1.35 15.55 9.11
C TYR A 48 0.00 16.21 9.41
N GLY A 49 0.06 17.11 10.40
CA GLY A 49 1.33 17.70 10.85
C GLY A 49 2.28 16.65 11.45
N LEU A 50 1.76 15.78 12.31
CA LEU A 50 2.52 14.65 12.86
C LEU A 50 2.91 13.66 11.78
N TRP A 51 2.03 13.38 10.82
CA TRP A 51 2.29 12.46 9.72
C TRP A 51 3.36 12.99 8.77
N LEU A 52 3.37 14.29 8.48
CA LEU A 52 4.46 14.94 7.74
C LEU A 52 5.81 14.78 8.46
N ALA A 53 5.83 15.02 9.78
CA ALA A 53 7.04 14.82 10.58
C ALA A 53 7.47 13.34 10.61
N ALA A 54 6.52 12.41 10.71
CA ALA A 54 6.79 10.97 10.68
C ALA A 54 7.35 10.52 9.32
N ALA A 55 6.76 11.00 8.22
CA ALA A 55 7.17 10.67 6.86
C ALA A 55 8.61 11.11 6.56
N GLN A 56 9.08 12.20 7.16
CA GLN A 56 10.49 12.62 7.06
C GLN A 56 11.44 11.64 7.78
N LEU A 57 10.99 11.08 8.90
CA LEU A 57 11.75 10.15 9.74
C LEU A 57 11.66 8.69 9.28
N TYR A 58 10.81 8.39 8.29
CA TYR A 58 10.77 7.06 7.68
C TYR A 58 12.12 6.71 7.05
N PRO A 59 12.57 5.46 7.22
CA PRO A 59 13.81 5.02 6.59
C PRO A 59 13.65 5.06 5.07
N ASP A 60 14.75 5.37 4.38
CA ASP A 60 14.75 5.38 2.92
C ASP A 60 14.61 3.95 2.42
N TYR A 61 13.55 3.72 1.64
CA TYR A 61 13.29 2.44 0.99
C TYR A 61 13.60 2.60 -0.50
N PRO A 62 14.88 2.39 -0.90
CA PRO A 62 15.28 2.58 -2.28
C PRO A 62 14.49 1.64 -3.18
N ARG A 63 14.02 2.18 -4.30
CA ARG A 63 13.24 1.44 -5.29
C ARG A 63 14.08 0.28 -5.85
N LYS A 64 13.62 -0.96 -5.66
CA LYS A 64 14.18 -2.11 -6.40
C LYS A 64 13.71 -2.02 -7.85
N LYS A 65 14.65 -2.13 -8.80
CA LYS A 65 14.37 -2.00 -10.23
C LYS A 65 13.39 -3.06 -10.75
N ASP A 66 13.37 -4.24 -10.12
CA ASP A 66 12.58 -5.39 -10.56
C ASP A 66 11.16 -5.43 -9.97
N HIS A 67 10.78 -4.46 -9.14
CA HIS A 67 9.48 -4.44 -8.49
C HIS A 67 8.74 -3.14 -8.83
N TRP A 68 7.43 -3.24 -9.07
CA TRP A 68 6.57 -2.09 -9.28
C TRP A 68 6.23 -1.44 -7.93
N TYR A 69 6.72 -0.23 -7.70
CA TYR A 69 6.41 0.60 -6.54
C TYR A 69 5.42 1.73 -6.89
N GLY A 70 4.77 1.66 -8.06
CA GLY A 70 3.96 2.76 -8.59
C GLY A 70 4.81 3.92 -9.11
N PHE A 71 4.50 5.14 -8.68
CA PHE A 71 5.06 6.38 -9.21
C PHE A 71 6.28 6.94 -8.44
N ALA A 72 6.54 6.49 -7.20
CA ALA A 72 7.64 7.00 -6.37
C ALA A 72 8.06 5.97 -5.29
N GLU A 73 9.15 6.26 -4.56
CA GLU A 73 9.55 5.49 -3.37
C GLU A 73 8.49 5.59 -2.29
N ILE A 74 8.29 4.54 -1.48
CA ILE A 74 7.24 4.45 -0.46
C ILE A 74 7.26 5.67 0.48
N LYS A 75 8.45 6.07 0.94
CA LYS A 75 8.63 7.29 1.76
C LYS A 75 8.11 8.54 1.07
N LYS A 76 8.43 8.72 -0.21
CA LYS A 76 7.96 9.87 -1.01
C LYS A 76 6.44 9.82 -1.23
N GLN A 77 5.86 8.63 -1.38
CA GLN A 77 4.41 8.48 -1.50
C GLN A 77 3.70 8.92 -0.21
N HIS A 78 4.20 8.52 0.97
CA HIS A 78 3.66 9.00 2.25
C HIS A 78 3.84 10.51 2.42
N LEU A 79 5.00 11.06 2.05
CA LEU A 79 5.24 12.49 2.13
C LEU A 79 4.30 13.29 1.23
N VAL A 80 4.10 12.84 -0.02
CA VAL A 80 3.17 13.46 -0.97
C VAL A 80 1.73 13.36 -0.45
N ALA A 81 1.30 12.19 0.03
CA ALA A 81 -0.02 12.02 0.62
C ALA A 81 -0.24 13.00 1.78
N ALA A 82 0.69 13.03 2.74
CA ALA A 82 0.62 13.91 3.89
C ALA A 82 0.62 15.41 3.50
N ALA A 83 1.41 15.80 2.49
CA ALA A 83 1.45 17.17 1.98
C ALA A 83 0.14 17.58 1.30
N ILE A 84 -0.45 16.70 0.48
CA ILE A 84 -1.75 16.94 -0.17
C ILE A 84 -2.85 17.07 0.89
N GLY A 85 -2.84 16.23 1.92
CA GLY A 85 -3.81 16.32 3.00
C GLY A 85 -3.66 17.58 3.86
N ALA A 86 -2.43 18.03 4.12
CA ALA A 86 -2.18 19.32 4.75
C ALA A 86 -2.68 20.50 3.88
N LEU A 87 -2.49 20.43 2.56
CA LEU A 87 -3.05 21.41 1.63
C LEU A 87 -4.58 21.38 1.63
N ALA A 88 -5.20 20.19 1.70
CA ALA A 88 -6.65 20.03 1.78
C ALA A 88 -7.24 20.80 2.97
N ILE A 89 -6.58 20.75 4.14
CA ILE A 89 -6.98 21.51 5.32
C ILE A 89 -6.97 23.01 5.04
N VAL A 90 -5.88 23.54 4.46
CA VAL A 90 -5.77 24.97 4.13
C VAL A 90 -6.89 25.40 3.18
N VAL A 91 -7.19 24.58 2.16
CA VAL A 91 -8.27 24.81 1.22
C VAL A 91 -9.64 24.75 1.91
N CYS A 92 -9.86 23.84 2.85
CA CYS A 92 -11.08 23.77 3.64
C CYS A 92 -11.27 24.99 4.55
N ILE A 93 -10.19 25.54 5.14
CA ILE A 93 -10.25 26.78 5.92
C ILE A 93 -10.66 27.94 5.02
N ALA A 94 -10.08 28.05 3.82
CA ALA A 94 -10.51 29.05 2.84
C ALA A 94 -11.97 28.83 2.37
N GLY A 95 -12.43 27.58 2.39
CA GLY A 95 -13.81 27.17 2.12
C GLY A 95 -14.86 27.74 3.09
N ILE A 96 -14.46 28.17 4.28
CA ILE A 96 -15.36 28.88 5.23
C ILE A 96 -15.82 30.21 4.63
N VAL A 97 -14.95 30.89 3.89
CA VAL A 97 -15.25 32.17 3.23
C VAL A 97 -15.76 31.97 1.82
N ILE A 98 -15.24 30.97 1.10
CA ILE A 98 -15.55 30.69 -0.31
C ILE A 98 -16.06 29.24 -0.43
N PRO A 99 -17.39 29.00 -0.30
CA PRO A 99 -17.96 27.65 -0.22
C PRO A 99 -17.54 26.67 -1.33
N PRO A 100 -17.36 27.08 -2.60
CA PRO A 100 -16.85 26.17 -3.64
C PRO A 100 -15.50 25.53 -3.32
N PHE A 101 -14.66 26.14 -2.48
CA PHE A 101 -13.39 25.55 -2.08
C PHE A 101 -13.56 24.33 -1.17
N LEU A 102 -14.72 24.15 -0.52
CA LEU A 102 -15.01 22.92 0.23
C LEU A 102 -15.07 21.70 -0.70
N VAL A 103 -15.56 21.87 -1.93
CA VAL A 103 -15.56 20.81 -2.95
C VAL A 103 -14.12 20.45 -3.32
N LEU A 104 -13.28 21.46 -3.59
CA LEU A 104 -11.86 21.25 -3.90
C LEU A 104 -11.11 20.58 -2.74
N GLY A 105 -11.32 21.05 -1.51
CA GLY A 105 -10.73 20.46 -0.31
C GLY A 105 -11.13 19.00 -0.11
N SER A 106 -12.39 18.66 -0.36
CA SER A 106 -12.88 17.27 -0.27
C SER A 106 -12.17 16.35 -1.27
N TRP A 107 -11.97 16.81 -2.52
CA TRP A 107 -11.21 16.06 -3.53
C TRP A 107 -9.72 15.93 -3.19
N LEU A 108 -9.12 16.95 -2.56
CA LEU A 108 -7.75 16.87 -2.07
C LEU A 108 -7.62 15.85 -0.93
N PHE A 109 -8.58 15.78 -0.01
CA PHE A 109 -8.59 14.74 1.03
C PHE A 109 -8.70 13.34 0.44
N PHE A 110 -9.58 13.14 -0.54
CA PHE A 110 -9.66 11.87 -1.26
C PHE A 110 -8.33 11.51 -1.94
N THR A 111 -7.73 12.48 -2.65
CA THR A 111 -6.46 12.28 -3.38
C THR A 111 -5.31 11.92 -2.42
N SER A 112 -5.22 12.60 -1.27
CA SER A 112 -4.28 12.29 -0.18
C SER A 112 -4.44 10.83 0.28
N ASN A 113 -5.67 10.41 0.58
CA ASN A 113 -5.95 9.05 1.06
C ASN A 113 -5.69 8.00 -0.03
N LEU A 114 -5.98 8.31 -1.29
CA LEU A 114 -5.69 7.44 -2.41
C LEU A 114 -4.18 7.17 -2.54
N PHE A 115 -3.35 8.22 -2.48
CA PHE A 115 -1.90 8.05 -2.52
C PHE A 115 -1.36 7.25 -1.34
N TRP A 116 -1.92 7.47 -0.15
CA TRP A 116 -1.58 6.68 1.03
C TRP A 116 -1.99 5.21 0.89
N CYS A 117 -3.20 4.94 0.40
CA CYS A 117 -3.67 3.58 0.14
C CYS A 117 -2.76 2.85 -0.87
N ILE A 118 -2.32 3.55 -1.92
CA ILE A 118 -1.36 3.00 -2.90
C ILE A 118 -0.02 2.67 -2.23
N ALA A 119 0.48 3.56 -1.36
CA ALA A 119 1.73 3.34 -0.63
C ALA A 119 1.64 2.09 0.27
N GLU A 120 0.56 1.95 1.03
CA GLU A 120 0.35 0.81 1.92
C GLU A 120 0.14 -0.51 1.16
N TYR A 121 -0.54 -0.45 0.02
CA TYR A 121 -0.67 -1.60 -0.88
C TYR A 121 0.70 -2.07 -1.40
N HIS A 122 1.54 -1.14 -1.86
CA HIS A 122 2.89 -1.48 -2.30
C HIS A 122 3.78 -1.98 -1.17
N LYS A 123 3.65 -1.41 0.04
CA LYS A 123 4.35 -1.90 1.24
C LYS A 123 3.93 -3.33 1.60
N GLN A 124 2.65 -3.68 1.42
CA GLN A 124 2.18 -5.06 1.61
C GLN A 124 2.77 -6.03 0.59
N LYS A 125 2.84 -5.64 -0.69
CA LYS A 125 3.40 -6.48 -1.77
C LYS A 125 4.92 -6.60 -1.69
N ASN A 126 5.60 -5.53 -1.26
CA ASN A 126 7.04 -5.41 -1.21
C ASN A 126 7.48 -5.03 0.21
N PRO A 127 7.40 -5.96 1.18
CA PRO A 127 7.69 -5.64 2.56
C PRO A 127 9.14 -5.19 2.73
N PRO A 128 9.39 -4.20 3.60
CA PRO A 128 10.74 -3.72 3.86
C PRO A 128 11.59 -4.80 4.53
N GLY A 129 12.76 -5.11 3.94
CA GLY A 129 13.61 -6.22 4.40
C GLY A 129 14.25 -6.04 5.78
N ASN A 130 14.24 -4.82 6.33
CA ASN A 130 14.83 -4.48 7.63
C ASN A 130 13.79 -4.22 8.74
N ASP A 131 12.51 -4.47 8.49
CA ASP A 131 11.46 -4.26 9.50
C ASP A 131 11.24 -5.54 10.31
N LEU A 132 11.88 -5.59 11.48
CA LEU A 132 11.79 -6.72 12.43
C LEU A 132 10.39 -6.90 13.02
N ASN A 133 9.52 -5.89 12.90
CA ASN A 133 8.14 -5.90 13.42
C ASN A 133 7.10 -6.08 12.30
N PHE A 134 7.52 -6.40 11.07
CA PHE A 134 6.59 -6.56 9.96
C PHE A 134 5.79 -7.85 10.11
N SER A 135 4.49 -7.70 10.37
CA SER A 135 3.51 -8.78 10.34
C SER A 135 2.59 -8.64 9.13
N VAL A 136 2.51 -9.70 8.31
CA VAL A 136 1.65 -9.73 7.11
C VAL A 136 0.19 -9.51 7.47
N ALA A 137 -0.28 -10.13 8.56
CA ALA A 137 -1.67 -10.00 9.02
C ALA A 137 -1.97 -8.56 9.48
N LYS A 138 -1.05 -7.94 10.20
CA LYS A 138 -1.17 -6.55 10.66
C LYS A 138 -1.17 -5.56 9.49
N GLN A 139 -0.28 -5.76 8.51
CA GLN A 139 -0.25 -4.95 7.30
C GLN A 139 -1.51 -5.13 6.46
N GLU A 140 -2.09 -6.33 6.40
CA GLU A 140 -3.35 -6.59 5.70
C GLU A 140 -4.53 -5.84 6.34
N ALA A 141 -4.66 -5.89 7.67
CA ALA A 141 -5.65 -5.10 8.39
C ALA A 141 -5.48 -3.59 8.15
N TYR A 142 -4.23 -3.12 8.09
CA TYR A 142 -3.92 -1.71 7.83
C TYR A 142 -4.26 -1.28 6.40
N VAL A 143 -4.02 -2.12 5.40
CA VAL A 143 -4.42 -1.86 4.01
C VAL A 143 -5.95 -1.81 3.89
N ARG A 144 -6.68 -2.72 4.55
CA ARG A 144 -8.15 -2.68 4.59
C ARG A 144 -8.65 -1.37 5.20
N TYR A 145 -8.04 -0.94 6.30
CA TYR A 145 -8.31 0.36 6.93
C TYR A 145 -8.05 1.53 5.96
N ALA A 146 -6.93 1.52 5.24
CA ALA A 146 -6.59 2.56 4.26
C ALA A 146 -7.58 2.62 3.09
N ILE A 147 -8.04 1.47 2.59
CA ILE A 147 -9.08 1.39 1.55
C ILE A 147 -10.39 1.99 2.07
N LEU A 148 -10.82 1.61 3.27
CA LEU A 148 -12.06 2.13 3.87
C LEU A 148 -12.00 3.64 4.06
N ASN A 149 -10.90 4.18 4.58
CA ASN A 149 -10.73 5.63 4.72
C ASN A 149 -10.71 6.37 3.37
N THR A 150 -10.15 5.75 2.32
CA THR A 150 -10.19 6.30 0.97
C THR A 150 -11.63 6.37 0.44
N LEU A 151 -12.45 5.36 0.70
CA LEU A 151 -13.87 5.38 0.35
C LEU A 151 -14.66 6.39 1.18
N ILE A 152 -14.40 6.47 2.49
CA ILE A 152 -15.01 7.45 3.39
C ILE A 152 -14.74 8.88 2.95
N THR A 153 -13.56 9.17 2.37
CA THR A 153 -13.21 10.51 1.86
C THR A 153 -13.71 10.78 0.44
N LEU A 154 -13.97 9.74 -0.36
CA LEU A 154 -14.60 9.87 -1.68
C LEU A 154 -16.07 10.31 -1.59
N ILE A 155 -16.83 9.70 -0.67
CA ILE A 155 -18.27 9.98 -0.49
C ILE A 155 -18.58 11.48 -0.32
N PRO A 156 -17.95 12.22 0.62
CA PRO A 156 -18.21 13.65 0.78
C PRO A 156 -17.74 14.47 -0.43
N ALA A 157 -16.67 14.07 -1.14
CA ALA A 157 -16.23 14.75 -2.36
C ALA A 157 -17.28 14.66 -3.48
N VAL A 158 -17.83 13.46 -3.71
CA VAL A 158 -18.92 13.26 -4.68
C VAL A 158 -20.17 14.00 -4.24
N THR A 159 -20.54 13.90 -2.96
CA THR A 159 -21.73 14.56 -2.39
C THR A 159 -21.65 16.08 -2.51
N ALA A 160 -20.51 16.67 -2.17
CA ALA A 160 -20.29 18.11 -2.30
C ALA A 160 -20.33 18.56 -3.77
N THR A 161 -19.83 17.73 -4.69
CA THR A 161 -19.93 17.98 -6.14
C THR A 161 -21.38 17.98 -6.61
N ILE A 162 -22.17 16.96 -6.22
CA ILE A 162 -23.61 16.88 -6.54
C ILE A 162 -24.35 18.09 -5.95
N ALA A 163 -24.07 18.44 -4.70
CA ALA A 163 -24.72 19.58 -4.04
C ALA A 163 -24.43 20.91 -4.74
N LEU A 164 -23.20 21.09 -5.25
CA LEU A 164 -22.80 22.31 -5.95
C LEU A 164 -23.43 22.43 -7.35
N PHE A 165 -23.42 21.35 -8.14
CA PHE A 165 -23.88 21.38 -9.54
C PHE A 165 -25.34 20.99 -9.74
N PHE A 166 -25.93 20.25 -8.80
CA PHE A 166 -27.32 19.77 -8.84
C PHE A 166 -28.02 19.97 -7.47
N PRO A 167 -28.32 21.23 -7.06
CA PRO A 167 -28.94 21.52 -5.77
C PRO A 167 -30.22 20.73 -5.46
N PRO A 168 -31.13 20.43 -6.42
CA PRO A 168 -32.30 19.60 -6.14
C PRO A 168 -31.98 18.18 -5.66
N ALA A 169 -30.82 17.63 -6.06
CA ALA A 169 -30.36 16.31 -5.64
C ALA A 169 -29.52 16.35 -4.34
N ALA A 170 -29.20 17.53 -3.82
CA ALA A 170 -28.28 17.71 -2.69
C ALA A 170 -28.76 16.99 -1.42
N LEU A 171 -30.06 17.06 -1.12
CA LEU A 171 -30.63 16.41 0.06
C LEU A 171 -30.50 14.88 -0.01
N LEU A 172 -30.82 14.29 -1.16
CA LEU A 172 -30.70 12.84 -1.38
C LEU A 172 -29.24 12.40 -1.29
N ALA A 173 -28.33 13.15 -1.93
CA ALA A 173 -26.90 12.89 -1.86
C ALA A 173 -26.38 13.00 -0.42
N PHE A 174 -26.84 13.99 0.35
CA PHE A 174 -26.49 14.15 1.76
C PHE A 174 -26.96 12.95 2.60
N VAL A 175 -28.22 12.53 2.48
CA VAL A 175 -28.74 11.37 3.23
C VAL A 175 -27.94 10.11 2.90
N ALA A 176 -27.70 9.84 1.61
CA ALA A 176 -26.89 8.70 1.18
C ALA A 176 -25.45 8.78 1.72
N SER A 177 -24.85 9.97 1.70
CA SER A 177 -23.51 10.23 2.23
C SER A 177 -23.40 9.91 3.72
N VAL A 178 -24.37 10.36 4.52
CA VAL A 178 -24.39 10.11 5.96
C VAL A 178 -24.53 8.62 6.24
N THR A 179 -25.46 7.94 5.58
CA THR A 179 -25.67 6.49 5.75
C THR A 179 -24.41 5.70 5.41
N LEU A 180 -23.82 5.95 4.23
CA LEU A 180 -22.59 5.26 3.82
C LEU A 180 -21.40 5.60 4.73
N GLY A 181 -21.29 6.85 5.16
CA GLY A 181 -20.26 7.32 6.08
C GLY A 181 -20.32 6.59 7.43
N ILE A 182 -21.51 6.40 8.00
CA ILE A 182 -21.71 5.65 9.26
C ILE A 182 -21.37 4.17 9.06
N CYS A 183 -21.85 3.54 7.98
CA CYS A 183 -21.60 2.13 7.71
C CYS A 183 -20.11 1.83 7.51
N LEU A 184 -19.45 2.53 6.58
CA LEU A 184 -18.02 2.37 6.32
C LEU A 184 -17.18 2.81 7.52
N GLY A 185 -17.60 3.86 8.20
CA GLY A 185 -17.00 4.35 9.44
C GLY A 185 -16.93 3.27 10.51
N SER A 186 -18.04 2.57 10.74
CA SER A 186 -18.11 1.49 11.73
C SER A 186 -17.14 0.35 11.41
N VAL A 187 -17.04 -0.04 10.13
CA VAL A 187 -16.07 -1.06 9.67
C VAL A 187 -14.63 -0.55 9.81
N SER A 188 -14.39 0.73 9.51
CA SER A 188 -13.08 1.36 9.66
C SER A 188 -12.61 1.37 11.13
N ILE A 189 -13.50 1.67 12.07
CA ILE A 189 -13.23 1.57 13.52
C ILE A 189 -12.83 0.14 13.89
N TYR A 190 -13.55 -0.87 13.38
CA TYR A 190 -13.24 -2.27 13.64
C TYR A 190 -11.84 -2.64 13.14
N CYS A 191 -11.50 -2.29 11.90
CA CYS A 191 -10.16 -2.55 11.34
C CYS A 191 -9.06 -1.77 12.09
N TRP A 192 -9.34 -0.55 12.54
CA TRP A 192 -8.40 0.23 13.35
C TRP A 192 -8.15 -0.43 14.70
N PHE A 193 -9.19 -0.93 15.36
CA PHE A 193 -9.07 -1.66 16.62
C PHE A 193 -8.29 -2.97 16.43
N GLU A 194 -8.55 -3.70 15.34
CA GLU A 194 -7.79 -4.89 14.97
C GLU A 194 -6.30 -4.60 14.76
N TYR A 195 -5.96 -3.47 14.14
CA TYR A 195 -4.57 -3.08 13.91
C TYR A 195 -3.84 -2.61 15.18
N ASN A 196 -4.51 -1.86 16.06
CA ASN A 196 -3.86 -1.21 17.22
C ASN A 196 -3.97 -2.00 18.53
N CYS A 197 -5.06 -2.78 18.73
CA CYS A 197 -5.42 -3.33 20.04
C CYS A 197 -5.37 -4.85 20.12
N LEU A 198 -5.42 -5.57 18.99
CA LEU A 198 -5.36 -7.03 18.99
C LEU A 198 -3.89 -7.50 19.06
N PRO A 199 -3.50 -8.32 20.06
CA PRO A 199 -2.16 -8.89 20.13
C PRO A 199 -1.91 -9.78 18.92
N GLU A 200 -0.69 -9.73 18.37
CA GLU A 200 -0.32 -10.52 17.18
C GLU A 200 -0.78 -11.97 17.32
N SER A 201 -1.73 -12.39 16.48
CA SER A 201 -1.87 -13.81 16.20
C SER A 201 -0.54 -14.21 15.54
N LYS A 202 0.28 -14.97 16.27
CA LYS A 202 1.60 -15.40 15.83
C LYS A 202 1.50 -15.84 14.38
N SER A 203 2.17 -15.10 13.50
CA SER A 203 2.22 -15.35 12.06
C SER A 203 2.33 -16.85 11.79
N GLN A 204 1.29 -17.41 11.16
CA GLN A 204 1.14 -18.83 10.88
C GLN A 204 2.35 -19.39 10.11
N LYS A 205 3.10 -18.53 9.41
CA LYS A 205 4.35 -18.89 8.71
C LYS A 205 5.48 -19.32 9.66
N GLY A 206 5.58 -18.71 10.84
CA GLY A 206 6.54 -19.13 11.87
C GLY A 206 6.18 -20.46 12.51
N SER A 207 4.88 -20.77 12.63
CA SER A 207 4.39 -22.04 13.16
C SER A 207 4.57 -23.20 12.17
N TYR A 208 4.42 -22.96 10.87
CA TYR A 208 4.75 -23.96 9.84
C TYR A 208 6.26 -24.20 9.74
N ALA A 209 7.09 -23.16 9.79
CA ALA A 209 8.55 -23.33 9.80
C ALA A 209 9.04 -24.06 11.07
N LYS A 210 8.43 -23.78 12.23
CA LYS A 210 8.73 -24.46 13.50
C LYS A 210 8.15 -25.87 13.59
N SER A 211 6.97 -26.11 13.00
CA SER A 211 6.39 -27.45 12.85
C SER A 211 7.17 -28.30 11.86
N MET A 212 7.62 -27.76 10.72
CA MET A 212 8.50 -28.49 9.79
C MET A 212 9.84 -28.85 10.44
N ARG A 213 10.39 -27.98 11.29
CA ARG A 213 11.58 -28.29 12.11
C ARG A 213 11.34 -29.42 13.10
N ASN A 214 10.15 -29.48 13.70
CA ASN A 214 9.78 -30.51 14.67
C ASN A 214 9.28 -31.82 14.03
N LEU A 215 8.88 -31.79 12.76
CA LEU A 215 8.40 -32.95 11.99
C LEU A 215 9.52 -33.70 11.26
N GLY A 216 10.79 -33.39 11.56
CA GLY A 216 11.93 -34.14 11.03
C GLY A 216 12.09 -34.06 9.51
N ALA A 217 11.59 -32.99 8.87
CA ALA A 217 11.86 -32.78 7.45
C ALA A 217 13.38 -32.58 7.27
N LEU A 218 14.00 -33.60 6.67
CA LEU A 218 15.41 -33.69 6.35
C LEU A 218 15.97 -32.34 5.92
N GLN A 219 16.84 -31.82 6.76
CA GLN A 219 17.77 -30.77 6.41
C GLN A 219 18.56 -31.28 5.19
N PRO A 220 18.52 -30.64 4.02
CA PRO A 220 19.50 -30.97 2.99
C PRO A 220 20.85 -30.61 3.61
N SER A 221 21.67 -31.64 3.82
CA SER A 221 23.06 -31.51 4.24
C SER A 221 23.74 -30.54 3.28
N ILE A 222 24.09 -29.36 3.80
CA ILE A 222 25.10 -28.51 3.18
C ILE A 222 26.41 -29.27 3.38
N ASP A 223 26.74 -30.12 2.42
CA ASP A 223 28.08 -30.65 2.28
C ASP A 223 28.99 -29.50 1.81
N LYS A 224 30.14 -29.38 2.46
CA LYS A 224 31.13 -28.35 2.14
C LYS A 224 31.89 -28.80 0.91
N ASP A 225 31.70 -28.08 -0.20
CA ASP A 225 32.75 -27.48 -1.03
C ASP A 225 32.16 -27.13 -2.42
N PRO A 226 32.26 -25.88 -2.90
CA PRO A 226 32.08 -25.60 -4.32
C PRO A 226 33.44 -25.60 -5.03
N VAL A 227 33.71 -26.68 -5.76
CA VAL A 227 34.41 -26.63 -7.05
C VAL A 227 33.64 -25.63 -7.95
N PRO A 228 34.30 -24.76 -8.73
CA PRO A 228 33.60 -23.70 -9.45
C PRO A 228 32.80 -24.28 -10.62
N GLU A 229 31.50 -24.49 -10.42
CA GLU A 229 30.58 -24.96 -11.47
C GLU A 229 29.88 -23.77 -12.13
N ALA A 230 29.96 -23.74 -13.47
CA ALA A 230 29.61 -22.65 -14.34
C ALA A 230 28.15 -22.16 -14.20
N SER A 231 27.95 -20.87 -14.50
CA SER A 231 26.67 -20.18 -14.44
C SER A 231 25.57 -20.90 -15.23
N ASN A 232 24.42 -21.10 -14.57
CA ASN A 232 23.17 -21.68 -15.08
C ASN A 232 22.59 -21.03 -16.36
N SER A 233 23.25 -20.04 -16.96
CA SER A 233 22.90 -19.48 -18.27
C SER A 233 23.14 -20.44 -19.43
N GLU A 234 24.09 -21.38 -19.34
CA GLU A 234 24.39 -22.31 -20.44
C GLU A 234 23.38 -23.47 -20.55
N ARG A 235 22.74 -23.88 -19.45
CA ARG A 235 21.75 -24.96 -19.44
C ARG A 235 20.43 -24.62 -20.14
N TYR A 236 20.09 -23.34 -20.28
CA TYR A 236 18.87 -22.92 -20.97
C TYR A 236 19.06 -22.73 -22.48
N LEU A 237 20.29 -22.47 -22.94
CA LEU A 237 20.60 -22.33 -24.37
C LEU A 237 20.75 -23.70 -25.08
N ASN A 238 21.18 -24.74 -24.36
CA ASN A 238 21.36 -26.08 -24.94
C ASN A 238 20.07 -26.93 -25.00
N ARG A 239 18.93 -26.43 -24.51
CA ARG A 239 17.65 -27.16 -24.53
C ARG A 239 16.98 -27.19 -25.91
N TRP A 240 17.43 -26.35 -26.85
CA TRP A 240 16.82 -26.23 -28.19
C TRP A 240 17.73 -26.68 -29.33
N GLN A 241 18.79 -27.44 -29.05
CA GLN A 241 19.54 -28.10 -30.11
C GLN A 241 18.81 -29.37 -30.57
N PRO A 242 18.57 -29.57 -31.87
CA PRO A 242 18.02 -30.81 -32.38
C PRO A 242 19.00 -31.95 -32.08
N LEU A 243 18.48 -33.08 -31.60
CA LEU A 243 19.25 -34.28 -31.26
C LEU A 243 20.11 -34.72 -32.46
N PRO A 244 21.39 -35.09 -32.24
CA PRO A 244 22.18 -35.73 -33.27
C PRO A 244 21.59 -37.09 -33.65
N PRO A 245 21.70 -37.53 -34.92
CA PRO A 245 21.16 -38.81 -35.34
C PRO A 245 21.87 -39.97 -34.63
N SER A 246 21.08 -40.95 -34.19
CA SER A 246 21.57 -42.15 -33.48
C SER A 246 22.49 -42.99 -34.37
N PRO A 247 23.66 -43.44 -33.88
CA PRO A 247 24.62 -44.19 -34.68
C PRO A 247 24.34 -45.68 -34.57
N GLU A 248 23.35 -46.19 -35.32
CA GLU A 248 23.24 -47.63 -35.56
C GLU A 248 22.38 -47.90 -36.80
N LEU A 249 22.98 -47.72 -37.97
CA LEU A 249 22.68 -48.45 -39.19
C LEU A 249 23.89 -48.28 -40.13
N ALA A 250 24.68 -49.36 -40.18
CA ALA A 250 25.35 -49.91 -41.36
C ALA A 250 25.98 -48.90 -42.36
N GLU A 251 27.31 -48.81 -42.38
CA GLU A 251 28.16 -49.57 -43.32
C GLU A 251 28.03 -49.13 -44.79
N THR A 252 29.20 -48.87 -45.38
CA THR A 252 29.53 -48.89 -46.81
C THR A 252 28.92 -47.81 -47.72
N GLN A 253 29.72 -46.77 -47.98
CA GLN A 253 30.04 -46.41 -49.37
C GLN A 253 31.27 -45.50 -49.47
N ASP A 254 32.36 -46.09 -49.98
CA ASP A 254 33.49 -45.39 -50.57
C ASP A 254 33.01 -44.46 -51.70
N SER A 255 33.51 -43.21 -51.71
CA SER A 255 33.46 -42.34 -52.89
C SER A 255 34.69 -41.44 -52.94
N PRO A 256 35.55 -41.54 -53.99
CA PRO A 256 36.87 -40.93 -54.03
C PRO A 256 36.87 -39.62 -54.82
N LEU A 257 36.30 -38.52 -54.31
CA LEU A 257 36.24 -37.27 -55.11
C LEU A 257 36.15 -36.00 -54.24
N SER A 258 37.25 -35.62 -53.58
CA SER A 258 37.47 -34.19 -53.20
C SER A 258 38.94 -33.82 -52.92
N ARG A 259 39.91 -34.60 -53.41
CA ARG A 259 41.27 -34.10 -53.67
C ARG A 259 41.23 -33.15 -54.87
N PHE A 260 40.77 -31.92 -54.72
CA PHE A 260 41.04 -30.85 -55.69
C PHE A 260 40.63 -29.50 -55.08
N LYS A 261 41.65 -28.73 -54.63
CA LYS A 261 41.74 -27.26 -54.53
C LYS A 261 42.60 -26.84 -53.32
N GLN A 262 43.86 -27.24 -53.36
CA GLN A 262 44.96 -26.33 -53.01
C GLN A 262 45.56 -25.87 -54.34
N ASN A 263 45.99 -24.61 -54.41
CA ASN A 263 46.46 -23.84 -55.57
C ASN A 263 45.34 -23.03 -56.26
N PHE A 264 45.01 -21.88 -55.69
CA PHE A 264 45.26 -20.56 -56.28
C PHE A 264 45.28 -19.51 -55.17
#